data_AF-A0A5N6NB80-F1
#
_entry.id   AF-A0A5N6NB80-F1
#
_cell.length_a   1.000
_cell.length_b   1.000
_cell.length_c   1.000
_cell.angle_alpha   90.00
_cell.angle_beta   90.00
_cell.angle_gamma   90.00
#
_symmetry.space_group_name_H-M   'P 1'
#
loop_
_entity.id
_entity.type
_entity.pdbx_description
1 polymer ?
#
loop_
_entity_poly.entity_id
_entity_poly.type
_entity_poly.pdbx_seq_one_letter_code
_entity_poly.pdbx_strand_id
1 'polypeptide(L)' 'MRSKGDSLRGSDESLRSYVNKFGRESLDIPNLDITMAVQAFKMGLQRNSPFYDDLVMNPCRNMDEVRNRALRFIRLEDDK' A
#
# COMPACT_ATOMS: atom_id res chain seq x y z
N MET A 1 -20.70 6.82 -20.83
CA MET A 1 -19.66 5.77 -20.86
C MET A 1 -18.30 6.44 -20.75
N ARG A 2 -17.56 6.21 -19.66
CA ARG A 2 -16.14 6.61 -19.58
C ARG A 2 -15.31 5.34 -19.53
N SER A 3 -14.74 5.01 -20.68
CA SER A 3 -13.56 4.15 -20.74
C SER A 3 -12.41 4.84 -20.00
N LYS A 4 -11.76 4.08 -19.12
CA LYS A 4 -10.35 4.29 -18.81
C LYS A 4 -9.73 2.92 -18.60
N GLY A 5 -9.40 2.31 -19.74
CA GLY A 5 -8.39 1.27 -19.80
C GLY A 5 -7.03 1.86 -19.42
N ASP A 6 -6.15 0.95 -19.00
CA ASP A 6 -4.70 1.13 -18.89
C ASP A 6 -4.18 1.77 -17.59
N SER A 7 -4.39 1.08 -16.46
CA SER A 7 -3.63 1.30 -15.20
C SER A 7 -2.23 0.66 -15.22
N LEU A 8 -1.45 0.89 -16.28
CA LEU A 8 -0.04 0.44 -16.36
C LEU A 8 0.99 1.56 -16.18
N ARG A 9 0.57 2.73 -15.69
CA ARG A 9 1.48 3.73 -15.11
C ARG A 9 1.21 3.77 -13.62
N GLY A 10 2.22 3.40 -12.83
CA GLY A 10 2.16 3.52 -11.37
C GLY A 10 1.64 4.91 -11.02
N SER A 11 0.53 4.95 -10.29
CA SER A 11 -0.06 6.19 -9.84
C SER A 11 1.02 6.99 -9.12
N ASP A 12 1.22 8.26 -9.49
CA ASP A 12 2.00 9.26 -8.74
C ASP A 12 1.30 9.61 -7.39
N GLU A 13 0.69 8.60 -6.77
CA GLU A 13 0.05 8.73 -5.48
C GLU A 13 1.11 8.61 -4.41
N SER A 14 1.08 9.53 -3.44
CA SER A 14 1.94 9.44 -2.26
C SER A 14 1.60 8.20 -1.44
N LEU A 15 2.57 7.72 -0.64
CA LEU A 15 2.34 6.58 0.22
C LEU A 15 1.18 6.82 1.19
N ARG A 16 1.03 8.06 1.68
CA ARG A 16 -0.10 8.46 2.53
C ARG A 16 -1.44 8.28 1.82
N SER A 17 -1.54 8.73 0.57
CA SER A 17 -2.77 8.60 -0.20
C SER A 17 -3.13 7.12 -0.41
N TYR A 18 -2.13 6.32 -0.79
CA TYR A 18 -2.29 4.89 -1.00
C TYR A 18 -2.77 4.16 0.27
N VAL A 19 -2.11 4.38 1.41
CA VAL A 19 -2.47 3.74 2.69
C VAL A 19 -3.90 4.08 3.11
N ASN A 20 -4.30 5.34 2.96
CA ASN A 20 -5.67 5.77 3.28
C ASN A 20 -6.71 5.17 2.35
N LYS A 21 -6.39 5.08 1.05
CA LYS A 21 -7.27 4.46 0.05
C LYS A 21 -7.44 2.97 0.33
N PHE A 22 -6.34 2.23 0.48
CA PHE A 22 -6.37 0.80 0.79
C PHE A 22 -7.14 0.54 2.09
N GLY A 23 -6.90 1.36 3.13
CA GLY A 23 -7.61 1.27 4.40
C GLY A 23 -9.12 1.37 4.23
N ARG A 24 -9.61 2.36 3.46
CA ARG A 24 -11.04 2.52 3.17
C ARG A 24 -11.61 1.35 2.38
N GLU A 25 -10.96 0.96 1.28
CA GLU A 25 -11.43 -0.13 0.41
C GLU A 25 -11.42 -1.49 1.14
N SER A 26 -10.49 -1.70 2.07
CA SER A 26 -10.42 -2.95 2.84
C SER A 26 -11.58 -3.14 3.83
N LEU A 27 -12.26 -2.07 4.25
CA LEU A 27 -13.42 -2.16 5.16
C LEU A 27 -14.64 -2.77 4.48
N ASP A 28 -14.72 -2.68 3.15
CA ASP A 28 -15.84 -3.22 2.37
C ASP A 28 -15.70 -4.73 2.10
N ILE A 29 -14.58 -5.35 2.52
CA ILE A 29 -14.30 -6.78 2.29
C ILE A 29 -14.50 -7.55 3.61
N PRO A 30 -15.67 -8.16 3.83
CA PRO A 30 -15.91 -8.94 5.04
C PRO A 30 -15.01 -10.18 5.08
N ASN A 31 -14.49 -10.52 6.28
CA ASN A 31 -13.60 -11.66 6.50
C ASN A 31 -12.33 -11.64 5.64
N LEU A 32 -11.80 -10.46 5.31
CA LEU A 32 -10.53 -10.33 4.62
C LEU A 32 -9.42 -11.02 5.41
N ASP A 33 -8.85 -12.08 4.83
CA ASP A 33 -7.73 -12.80 5.42
C ASP A 33 -6.51 -11.87 5.58
N ILE A 34 -5.86 -11.94 6.74
CA ILE A 34 -4.76 -11.05 7.11
C ILE A 34 -3.58 -11.24 6.15
N THR A 35 -3.27 -12.48 5.75
CA THR A 35 -2.17 -12.77 4.84
C THR A 35 -2.47 -12.23 3.44
N MET A 36 -3.71 -12.42 2.98
CA MET A 36 -4.17 -11.86 1.72
C MET A 36 -4.16 -10.33 1.73
N ALA A 37 -4.56 -9.68 2.83
CA ALA A 37 -4.52 -8.22 2.98
C ALA A 37 -3.09 -7.68 2.84
N VAL A 38 -2.12 -8.31 3.51
CA VAL A 38 -0.71 -7.90 3.43
C VAL A 38 -0.16 -8.08 2.02
N GLN A 39 -0.46 -9.21 1.36
CA GLN A 39 -0.02 -9.42 -0.03
C GLN A 39 -0.68 -8.44 -1.01
N ALA A 40 -1.99 -8.22 -0.89
CA ALA A 40 -2.72 -7.27 -1.72
C ALA A 40 -2.19 -5.84 -1.53
N PHE A 41 -1.91 -5.44 -0.29
CA PHE A 41 -1.27 -4.17 0.03
C PHE A 41 0.10 -4.06 -0.65
N LYS A 42 0.96 -5.08 -0.53
CA LYS A 42 2.27 -5.07 -1.18
C LYS A 42 2.17 -4.97 -2.71
N MET A 43 1.20 -5.69 -3.30
CA MET A 43 0.98 -5.71 -4.75
C MET A 43 0.45 -4.39 -5.30
N GLY A 44 -0.23 -3.58 -4.49
CA GLY A 44 -0.70 -2.26 -4.91
C GLY A 44 0.35 -1.16 -4.84
N LEU A 45 1.51 -1.41 -4.23
CA LEU A 45 2.63 -0.47 -4.21
C LEU A 45 3.39 -0.46 -5.54
N GLN A 46 4.05 0.66 -5.83
CA GLN A 46 5.03 0.72 -6.90
C GLN A 46 6.23 -0.18 -6.56
N ARG A 47 6.59 -1.10 -7.48
CA ARG A 47 7.64 -2.12 -7.30
C ARG A 47 9.04 -1.59 -6.99
N ASN A 48 9.30 -0.30 -7.23
CA ASN A 48 10.59 0.33 -6.98
C ASN A 48 10.47 1.45 -5.92
N SER A 49 9.38 1.47 -5.15
CA SER A 49 9.24 2.43 -4.05
C SER A 49 10.09 1.96 -2.85
N PRO A 50 10.71 2.87 -2.10
CA PRO A 50 11.49 2.50 -0.90
C PRO A 50 10.71 1.66 0.09
N PHE A 51 9.40 1.86 0.19
CA PHE A 51 8.55 1.09 1.09
C PHE A 51 8.22 -0.31 0.55
N TYR A 52 8.06 -0.49 -0.77
CA TYR A 52 7.93 -1.83 -1.35
C TYR A 52 9.18 -2.67 -1.08
N ASP A 53 10.36 -2.09 -1.29
CA ASP A 53 11.63 -2.77 -1.03
C ASP A 53 11.77 -3.17 0.44
N ASP A 54 11.38 -2.29 1.38
CA ASP A 54 11.35 -2.61 2.81
C ASP A 54 10.44 -3.81 3.13
N LEU A 55 9.23 -3.86 2.53
CA LEU A 55 8.30 -4.98 2.75
C LEU A 55 8.79 -6.30 2.13
N VAL A 56 9.57 -6.24 1.05
CA VAL A 56 10.21 -7.42 0.45
C VAL A 56 11.32 -7.94 1.35
N MET A 57 12.18 -7.04 1.84
CA MET A 57 13.34 -7.40 2.68
C MET A 57 12.91 -7.80 4.09
N ASN A 58 11.86 -7.17 4.61
CA ASN A 58 11.35 -7.37 5.96
C ASN A 58 9.85 -7.71 5.88
N PRO A 59 9.46 -8.97 5.66
CA PRO A 59 8.04 -9.33 5.59
C PRO A 59 7.28 -8.95 6.88
N CYS A 60 6.06 -8.42 6.73
CA CYS A 60 5.15 -8.17 7.85
C CYS A 60 4.20 -9.36 8.07
N ARG A 61 3.83 -9.60 9.32
CA ARG A 61 2.88 -10.68 9.69
C ARG A 61 1.42 -10.23 9.66
N ASN A 62 1.16 -8.93 9.78
CA ASN A 62 -0.18 -8.36 9.84
C ASN A 62 -0.21 -6.92 9.32
N MET A 63 -1.41 -6.37 9.16
CA MET A 63 -1.62 -5.01 8.64
C MET A 63 -1.17 -3.90 9.59
N ASP A 64 -1.12 -4.14 10.90
CA ASP A 64 -0.68 -3.12 11.86
C ASP A 64 0.83 -2.89 11.77
N GLU A 65 1.62 -3.95 11.58
CA GLU A 65 3.04 -3.83 11.26
C GLU A 65 3.27 -3.05 9.96
N VAL A 66 2.49 -3.36 8.91
CA VAL A 66 2.55 -2.63 7.62
C VAL A 66 2.25 -1.15 7.84
N ARG A 67 1.17 -0.81 8.54
CA ARG A 67 0.78 0.59 8.81
C ARG A 67 1.83 1.34 9.63
N ASN A 68 2.34 0.73 10.69
CA ASN A 68 3.36 1.36 11.53
C ASN A 68 4.63 1.69 10.75
N ARG A 69 5.06 0.79 9.86
CA ARG A 69 6.21 1.09 8.98
C ARG A 69 5.85 2.12 7.92
N ALA A 70 4.67 2.02 7.30
CA ALA A 70 4.22 3.00 6.32
C ALA A 70 4.24 4.43 6.90
N LEU A 71 3.83 4.62 8.16
CA LEU A 71 3.92 5.92 8.84
C LEU A 71 5.34 6.47 8.90
N ARG A 72 6.36 5.62 9.09
CA ARG A 72 7.77 6.04 9.06
C ARG A 72 8.16 6.53 7.67
N PHE A 73 7.79 5.81 6.61
CA PHE A 73 8.10 6.21 5.24
C PHE A 73 7.32 7.45 4.79
N ILE A 74 6.07 7.60 5.22
CA ILE A 74 5.27 8.82 4.98
C ILE A 74 5.96 10.05 5.57
N ARG A 75 6.48 9.96 6.80
CA ARG A 75 7.23 11.07 7.41
C ARG A 75 8.50 11.38 6.62
N LEU A 76 9.22 10.36 6.15
CA LEU A 76 10.40 10.55 5.29
C LEU A 76 10.06 11.14 3.91
N GLU A 77 8.86 10.91 3.39
CA GLU A 77 8.37 11.58 2.17
C GLU A 77 7.99 13.04 2.44
N ASP A 78 7.35 13.33 3.58
CA ASP A 78 6.94 14.69 3.96
C ASP A 78 8.11 15.60 4.35
N ASP A 79 9.20 15.05 4.89
CA ASP A 79 10.40 15.79 5.30
C ASP A 79 11.33 16.15 4.12
N LYS A 80 11.00 15.75 2.88
CA LYS A 80 11.75 16.08 1.66
C LYS A 80 11.26 17.37 1.01
#